data_AF-A0A962YTQ7-F1
#
_entry.id   AF-A0A962YTQ7-F1
#
_cell.length_a   1.000
_cell.length_b   1.000
_cell.length_c   1.000
_cell.angle_alpha   90.00
_cell.angle_beta   90.00
_cell.angle_gamma   90.00
#
_symmetry.space_group_name_H-M   'P 1'
#
loop_
_entity.id
_entity.type
_entity.pdbx_description
1 polymer ?
#
loop_
_entity_poly.entity_id
_entity_poly.type
_entity_poly.pdbx_seq_one_letter_code
_entity_poly.pdbx_strand_id
1 'polypeptide(L)'
;MTGFRRFRRFRRFRRFGWGPAAAVLLLGAALGSGAAAVCEATPSSHRQQQDIDAVIQELDYLIEHVERLAARYRRDDAPIRFNYGAFLEQLRLTRARSAAYLNEAHEAVLHAPPPPDGASLTQRR
;
A
#
# COMPACT_ATOMS: atom_id res chain seq x y z
N MET A 1 18.97 37.99 41.60
CA MET A 1 17.84 38.68 40.92
C MET A 1 17.24 37.68 39.95
N THR A 2 16.25 36.90 40.40
CA THR A 2 14.81 37.00 40.02
C THR A 2 14.54 36.64 38.55
N GLY A 3 13.79 35.59 38.19
CA GLY A 3 12.92 34.77 39.02
C GLY A 3 12.24 33.63 38.25
N PHE A 4 11.78 32.68 39.05
CA PHE A 4 10.86 31.59 38.71
C PHE A 4 9.62 32.11 37.97
N ARG A 5 9.32 31.53 36.79
CA ARG A 5 7.97 31.60 36.22
C ARG A 5 7.25 30.27 36.41
N ARG A 6 6.29 30.30 37.33
CA ARG A 6 5.31 29.27 37.64
C ARG A 6 4.57 28.83 36.37
N PHE A 7 4.63 27.54 36.04
CA PHE A 7 3.60 26.91 35.20
C PHE A 7 2.35 26.67 36.05
N ARG A 8 1.29 27.44 35.76
CA ARG A 8 -0.04 27.25 36.34
C ARG A 8 -0.76 26.11 35.63
N ARG A 9 -1.33 25.20 36.42
CA ARG A 9 -2.40 24.26 36.04
C ARG A 9 -3.62 25.01 35.50
N PHE A 10 -4.16 24.54 34.37
CA PHE A 10 -5.58 24.59 33.99
C PHE A 10 -5.88 23.26 33.30
N ARG A 11 -6.46 22.27 34.00
CA ARG A 11 -7.89 21.94 34.13
C ARG A 11 -8.67 21.85 32.79
N ARG A 12 -9.00 20.59 32.45
CA ARG A 12 -10.15 20.02 31.71
C ARG A 12 -11.14 21.01 31.11
N PHE A 13 -11.48 20.78 29.83
CA PHE A 13 -12.80 20.85 29.16
C PHE A 13 -12.50 20.84 27.63
N ARG A 14 -13.12 20.08 26.72
CA ARG A 14 -14.40 19.38 26.64
C ARG A 14 -14.19 18.07 25.86
N ARG A 15 -14.88 17.01 26.29
CA ARG A 15 -15.24 15.88 25.43
C ARG A 15 -16.08 16.43 24.29
N PHE A 16 -15.55 16.45 23.07
CA PHE A 16 -16.34 16.65 21.87
C PHE A 16 -16.86 15.27 21.46
N GLY A 17 -18.16 15.06 21.64
CA GLY A 17 -18.83 13.83 21.28
C GLY A 17 -18.84 13.67 19.76
N TRP A 18 -18.07 12.71 19.26
CA TRP A 18 -18.39 12.01 18.03
C TRP A 18 -19.14 10.75 18.44
N GLY A 19 -20.43 10.70 18.14
CA GLY A 19 -21.23 9.50 18.31
C GLY A 19 -20.72 8.43 17.34
N PRO A 20 -20.40 7.21 17.80
CA PRO A 20 -20.18 6.10 16.89
C PRO A 20 -21.53 5.51 16.51
N ALA A 21 -22.20 6.14 15.55
CA ALA A 21 -23.21 5.49 14.74
C ALA A 21 -22.55 5.09 13.42
N ALA A 22 -21.80 3.99 13.42
CA ALA A 22 -21.35 3.34 12.20
C ALA A 22 -20.97 1.88 12.49
N ALA A 23 -21.95 1.01 12.28
CA ALA A 23 -21.82 -0.33 11.72
C ALA A 23 -20.65 -1.20 12.21
N VAL A 24 -20.88 -1.94 13.30
CA VAL A 24 -20.22 -3.22 13.51
C VAL A 24 -20.86 -4.22 12.53
N LEU A 25 -20.25 -4.37 11.35
CA LEU A 25 -20.52 -5.49 10.47
C LEU A 25 -19.62 -6.65 10.88
N LEU A 26 -20.27 -7.72 11.31
CA LEU A 26 -19.75 -9.04 11.63
C LEU A 26 -19.00 -9.63 10.43
N LEU A 27 -17.81 -10.20 10.68
CA LEU A 27 -17.40 -11.42 10.00
C LEU A 27 -16.54 -12.27 10.94
N GLY A 28 -17.15 -13.35 11.44
CA GLY A 28 -16.45 -14.37 12.20
C GLY A 28 -15.56 -15.21 11.30
N ALA A 29 -14.42 -15.61 11.83
CA ALA A 29 -13.69 -16.79 11.37
C ALA A 29 -13.41 -17.64 12.60
N ALA A 30 -14.14 -18.76 12.67
CA ALA A 30 -13.94 -19.80 13.64
C ALA A 30 -12.50 -20.31 13.59
N LEU A 31 -11.85 -20.35 14.76
CA LEU A 31 -10.69 -21.20 14.98
C LEU A 31 -11.18 -22.65 15.01
N GLY A 32 -11.11 -23.32 13.86
CA GLY A 32 -11.44 -24.73 13.71
C GLY A 32 -10.38 -25.40 12.84
N SER A 33 -9.60 -26.28 13.47
CA SER A 33 -8.55 -27.09 12.85
C SER A 33 -9.06 -27.85 11.62
N GLY A 34 -8.48 -27.51 10.48
CA GLY A 34 -8.52 -28.30 9.26
C GLY A 34 -7.32 -27.89 8.42
N ALA A 35 -6.28 -28.71 8.43
CA ALA A 35 -5.15 -28.57 7.52
C ALA A 35 -5.63 -28.83 6.09
N ALA A 36 -6.31 -27.85 5.50
CA ALA A 36 -6.43 -27.76 4.07
C ALA A 36 -5.08 -27.20 3.60
N ALA A 37 -4.28 -28.05 2.94
CA ALA A 37 -3.23 -27.57 2.08
C ALA A 37 -3.89 -26.58 1.11
N VAL A 38 -3.74 -25.28 1.39
CA VAL A 38 -4.05 -24.24 0.43
C VAL A 38 -3.04 -24.47 -0.67
N CYS A 39 -3.45 -25.19 -1.72
CA CYS A 39 -2.82 -25.03 -3.01
C CYS A 39 -2.91 -23.53 -3.29
N GLU A 40 -1.81 -22.81 -3.12
CA GLU A 40 -1.68 -21.44 -3.62
C GLU A 40 -1.98 -21.51 -5.11
N ALA A 41 -3.23 -21.22 -5.46
CA ALA A 41 -3.60 -20.98 -6.82
C ALA A 41 -2.79 -19.75 -7.22
N THR A 42 -1.74 -19.96 -8.01
CA THR A 42 -0.98 -18.89 -8.65
C THR A 42 -2.00 -17.91 -9.21
N PRO A 43 -2.05 -16.65 -8.73
CA PRO A 43 -3.03 -15.70 -9.23
C PRO A 43 -2.86 -15.65 -10.75
N SER A 44 -3.98 -15.70 -11.48
CA SER A 44 -3.91 -15.51 -12.92
C SER A 44 -3.21 -14.18 -13.16
N SER A 45 -2.17 -14.17 -14.01
CA SER A 45 -1.35 -12.97 -14.28
C SER A 45 -2.22 -11.74 -14.57
N HIS A 46 -3.36 -11.93 -15.24
CA HIS A 46 -4.35 -10.89 -15.49
C HIS A 46 -5.00 -10.30 -14.23
N ARG A 47 -5.32 -11.13 -13.21
CA ARG A 47 -5.90 -10.64 -11.96
C ARG A 47 -4.87 -9.85 -11.16
N GLN A 48 -3.63 -10.35 -11.10
CA GLN A 48 -2.54 -9.65 -10.45
C GLN A 48 -2.27 -8.28 -11.10
N GLN A 49 -2.30 -8.22 -12.43
CA GLN A 49 -2.20 -6.96 -13.18
C GLN A 49 -3.28 -5.96 -12.76
N GLN A 50 -4.55 -6.41 -12.75
CA GLN A 50 -5.69 -5.58 -12.36
C GLN A 50 -5.57 -5.06 -10.92
N ASP A 51 -5.14 -5.92 -9.99
CA ASP A 51 -4.97 -5.54 -8.59
C ASP A 51 -3.87 -4.48 -8.43
N ILE A 52 -2.77 -4.59 -9.19
CA ILE A 52 -1.68 -3.62 -9.15
C ILE A 52 -2.08 -2.29 -9.82
N ASP A 53 -2.81 -2.34 -10.92
CA ASP A 53 -3.36 -1.14 -11.57
C ASP A 53 -4.32 -0.39 -10.63
N ALA A 54 -5.15 -1.11 -9.87
CA ALA A 54 -6.01 -0.54 -8.84
C ALA A 54 -5.21 0.16 -7.73
N VAL A 55 -4.11 -0.46 -7.28
CA VAL A 55 -3.20 0.16 -6.29
C VAL A 55 -2.56 1.43 -6.85
N ILE A 56 -2.10 1.43 -8.11
CA ILE A 56 -1.52 2.62 -8.74
C ILE A 56 -2.55 3.76 -8.79
N GLN A 57 -3.80 3.44 -9.14
CA GLN A 57 -4.89 4.43 -9.18
C GLN A 57 -5.19 5.01 -7.79
N GLU A 58 -5.18 4.18 -6.75
CA GLU A 58 -5.35 4.66 -5.37
C GLU A 58 -4.18 5.56 -4.93
N LEU A 59 -2.94 5.19 -5.27
CA LEU A 59 -1.77 6.01 -4.99
C LEU A 59 -1.82 7.36 -5.71
N ASP A 60 -2.31 7.41 -6.94
CA ASP A 60 -2.56 8.67 -7.67
C ASP A 60 -3.57 9.56 -6.94
N TYR A 61 -4.68 8.97 -6.50
CA TYR A 61 -5.67 9.69 -5.70
C TYR A 61 -5.08 10.22 -4.38
N LEU A 62 -4.29 9.42 -3.67
CA LEU A 62 -3.65 9.82 -2.42
C LEU A 62 -2.63 10.94 -2.62
N ILE A 63 -1.82 10.89 -3.67
CA ILE A 63 -0.88 11.96 -4.02
C ILE A 63 -1.65 13.27 -4.22
N GLU A 64 -2.68 13.26 -5.06
CA GLU A 64 -3.49 14.46 -5.33
C GLU A 64 -4.18 14.98 -4.05
N HIS A 65 -4.73 14.09 -3.23
CA HIS A 65 -5.36 14.44 -1.97
C HIS A 65 -4.37 15.09 -0.98
N VAL A 66 -3.18 14.51 -0.85
CA VAL A 66 -2.12 15.00 0.04
C VAL A 66 -1.53 16.30 -0.46
N GLU A 67 -1.41 16.52 -1.77
CA GLU A 67 -1.01 17.81 -2.34
C GLU A 67 -1.99 18.93 -1.98
N ARG A 68 -3.30 18.65 -2.08
CA ARG A 68 -4.36 19.58 -1.63
C ARG A 68 -4.26 19.85 -0.13
N LEU A 69 -3.98 18.82 0.67
CA LEU A 69 -3.84 18.93 2.12
C LEU A 69 -2.62 19.78 2.50
N ALA A 70 -1.49 19.54 1.85
CA ALA A 70 -0.26 20.29 2.00
C ALA A 70 -0.44 21.77 1.63
N ALA A 71 -1.20 22.05 0.56
CA ALA A 71 -1.56 23.41 0.18
C ALA A 71 -2.45 24.08 1.24
N ARG A 72 -3.48 23.38 1.74
CA ARG A 72 -4.39 23.87 2.78
C ARG A 72 -3.67 24.22 4.08
N TYR A 73 -2.73 23.39 4.51
CA TYR A 73 -1.98 23.56 5.75
C TYR A 73 -0.59 24.20 5.56
N ARG A 74 -0.36 24.87 4.43
CA ARG A 74 0.92 25.53 4.13
C ARG A 74 1.29 26.58 5.18
N ARG A 75 0.29 27.28 5.71
CA ARG A 75 0.40 28.34 6.73
C ARG A 75 -0.11 27.90 8.11
N ASP A 76 0.01 26.61 8.42
CA ASP A 76 -0.34 26.11 9.74
C ASP A 76 0.72 26.56 10.77
N ASP A 77 0.31 27.34 11.76
CA ASP A 77 1.13 27.85 12.86
C ASP A 77 1.22 26.88 14.05
N ALA A 78 0.79 25.63 13.87
CA ALA A 78 0.96 24.59 14.87
C ALA A 78 2.46 24.40 15.25
N PRO A 79 2.77 24.21 16.54
CA PRO A 79 4.15 24.04 17.02
C PRO A 79 4.83 22.76 16.48
N ILE A 80 4.04 21.78 16.04
CA ILE A 80 4.50 20.58 15.35
C ILE A 80 3.68 20.45 14.07
N ARG A 81 4.36 20.32 12.93
CA ARG A 81 3.74 20.24 11.61
C ARG A 81 3.96 18.87 10.99
N PHE A 82 2.95 18.36 10.31
CA PHE A 82 3.11 17.14 9.51
C PHE A 82 4.03 17.41 8.31
N ASN A 83 4.95 16.48 8.04
CA ASN A 83 5.87 16.60 6.92
C ASN A 83 5.22 16.05 5.63
N TYR A 84 4.40 16.88 5.00
CA TYR A 84 3.75 16.55 3.73
C TYR A 84 4.74 16.25 2.60
N GLY A 85 5.91 16.90 2.59
CA GLY A 85 6.94 16.69 1.57
C GLY A 85 7.48 15.26 1.62
N ALA A 86 7.92 14.80 2.79
CA ALA A 86 8.42 13.44 2.97
C ALA A 86 7.34 12.39 2.64
N PHE A 87 6.09 12.65 3.03
CA PHE A 87 5.00 11.72 2.74
C PHE A 87 4.70 11.63 1.23
N LEU A 88 4.68 12.76 0.52
CA LEU A 88 4.50 12.79 -0.93
C LEU A 88 5.62 12.06 -1.67
N GLU A 89 6.87 12.24 -1.24
CA GLU A 89 8.00 11.50 -1.82
C GLU A 89 7.85 9.98 -1.63
N GLN A 90 7.43 9.54 -0.45
CA GLN A 90 7.17 8.13 -0.20
C GLN A 90 6.04 7.57 -1.09
N LEU A 91 4.95 8.32 -1.26
CA LEU A 91 3.85 7.91 -2.15
C LEU A 91 4.31 7.81 -3.61
N ARG A 92 5.07 8.80 -4.10
CA ARG A 92 5.60 8.81 -5.48
C ARG A 92 6.57 7.66 -5.71
N LEU A 93 7.48 7.40 -4.77
CA LEU A 93 8.40 6.28 -4.81
C LEU A 93 7.65 4.94 -4.85
N THR A 94 6.62 4.80 -4.02
CA THR A 94 5.80 3.57 -3.95
C THR A 94 5.07 3.35 -5.27
N ARG A 95 4.43 4.39 -5.80
CA ARG A 95 3.76 4.35 -7.11
C ARG A 95 4.72 3.94 -8.23
N ALA A 96 5.91 4.54 -8.29
CA ALA A 96 6.92 4.22 -9.29
C ALA A 96 7.36 2.75 -9.21
N ARG A 97 7.56 2.22 -8.00
CA ARG A 97 7.94 0.82 -7.79
C ARG A 97 6.81 -0.16 -8.14
N SER A 98 5.57 0.16 -7.79
CA SER A 98 4.41 -0.65 -8.18
C SER A 98 4.25 -0.73 -9.70
N ALA A 99 4.43 0.39 -10.39
CA ALA A 99 4.42 0.42 -11.85
C ALA A 99 5.59 -0.35 -12.47
N ALA A 100 6.79 -0.26 -11.89
CA ALA A 100 7.97 -1.00 -12.37
C ALA A 100 7.80 -2.51 -12.25
N TYR A 101 7.18 -3.00 -11.17
CA TYR A 101 6.92 -4.43 -10.97
C TYR A 101 6.06 -5.04 -12.09
N LEU A 102 5.10 -4.29 -12.65
CA LEU A 102 4.32 -4.74 -13.80
C LEU A 102 5.20 -4.95 -15.04
N ASN A 103 6.08 -3.99 -15.32
CA ASN A 103 6.97 -4.05 -16.48
C ASN A 103 7.99 -5.20 -16.36
N GLU A 104 8.52 -5.44 -15.16
CA GLU A 104 9.48 -6.53 -14.91
C GLU A 104 8.83 -7.92 -15.03
N ALA A 105 7.56 -8.06 -14.61
CA ALA A 105 6.80 -9.29 -14.81
C ALA A 105 6.53 -9.61 -16.30
N HIS A 106 6.48 -8.60 -17.18
CA HIS A 106 6.30 -8.81 -18.62
C HIS A 106 7.57 -9.34 -19.32
N GLU A 107 8.76 -8.92 -18.89
CA GLU A 107 10.04 -9.35 -19.48
C GLU A 107 10.40 -10.81 -19.15
N ALA A 108 10.00 -11.30 -17.96
CA ALA A 108 10.40 -12.64 -17.50
C ALA A 108 9.67 -13.82 -18.19
N VAL A 109 8.59 -13.59 -18.93
CA VAL A 109 7.70 -14.66 -19.44
C VAL A 109 8.02 -15.10 -20.88
N LEU A 110 8.96 -14.46 -21.59
CA LEU A 110 9.31 -14.80 -22.98
C LEU A 110 10.41 -15.87 -23.13
N HIS A 111 10.50 -16.84 -22.23
CA HIS A 111 11.36 -18.02 -22.42
C HIS A 111 10.57 -19.13 -23.11
N ALA A 112 10.24 -18.96 -24.39
CA ALA A 112 9.92 -20.11 -25.22
C ALA A 112 11.16 -21.03 -25.25
N PRO A 113 11.04 -22.32 -24.89
CA PRO A 113 12.17 -23.23 -24.96
C PRO A 113 12.65 -23.29 -26.42
N PRO A 114 13.98 -23.34 -26.67
CA PRO A 114 14.50 -23.50 -28.02
C PRO A 114 13.92 -24.77 -28.65
N PRO A 115 13.64 -24.76 -29.97
CA PRO A 115 13.06 -25.92 -30.64
C PRO A 115 13.95 -27.14 -30.42
N PRO A 116 13.38 -28.32 -30.15
CA PRO A 116 14.17 -29.51 -29.90
C PRO A 116 14.97 -29.87 -31.16
N ASP A 117 16.28 -29.99 -31.02
CA ASP A 117 17.14 -30.51 -32.08
C ASP A 117 16.70 -31.93 -32.41
N GLY A 118 16.27 -32.16 -33.65
CA GLY A 118 15.69 -33.40 -34.16
C GLY A 118 16.66 -34.58 -34.27
N ALA A 119 17.46 -34.86 -33.25
CA ALA A 119 18.37 -35.99 -33.22
C ALA A 119 17.61 -37.27 -32.82
N SER A 120 17.13 -38.01 -33.81
CA SER A 120 16.63 -39.38 -33.64
C SER A 120 17.75 -40.31 -33.20
N LEU A 121 17.85 -40.62 -31.91
CA LEU A 121 18.80 -41.59 -31.33
C LEU A 121 18.41 -43.06 -31.59
N THR A 122 17.75 -43.35 -32.70
CA THR A 122 17.28 -44.72 -33.04
C THR A 122 17.76 -45.13 -34.42
N GLN A 123 19.07 -45.32 -34.58
CA GLN A 123 19.58 -46.22 -35.61
C GLN A 123 20.82 -46.95 -35.09
N ARG A 124 20.62 -48.16 -34.56
CA ARG A 124 21.69 -49.13 -34.35
C ARG A 124 21.51 -50.22 -35.39
N ARG A 125 22.44 -50.27 -36.34
CA ARG A 125 22.62 -51.37 -37.29
C ARG A 125 23.04 -52.64 -36.56
#